data_AF-A0A413JST0-F1
#
_entry.id   AF-A0A413JST0-F1
#
_cell.length_a   1.000
_cell.length_b   1.000
_cell.length_c   1.000
_cell.angle_alpha   90.00
_cell.angle_beta   90.00
_cell.angle_gamma   90.00
#
_symmetry.space_group_name_H-M   'P 1'
#
loop_
_entity.id
_entity.type
_entity.pdbx_description
1 polymer ?
#
loop_
_entity_poly.entity_id
_entity_poly.type
_entity_poly.pdbx_seq_one_letter_code
_entity_poly.pdbx_strand_id
1 'polypeptide(L)'
;MLDLNTLRNRAYQNACDHGFHDRELSDNHCFMLVITELSEAVEADRKGRRADKAEFELVVSSNSDHMSEAFVDAFERLVKDTVEDELADTVIRMLDMAGLRGINLNGIFIVAYIVSRKKSFTENCYAIIKDIVNYKYTTEECLNYAIRQVFELAEFYDMDLEWHIEQKMKYNEHRGKMHGKKY
;
A
#
# COMPACT_ATOMS: atom_id res chain seq x y z
N MET A 1 -13.73 8.93 -5.85
CA MET A 1 -12.35 9.20 -6.27
C MET A 1 -11.61 9.66 -5.04
N LEU A 2 -10.75 8.80 -4.50
CA LEU A 2 -9.90 9.15 -3.38
C LEU A 2 -8.99 10.33 -3.73
N ASP A 3 -8.80 11.25 -2.78
CA ASP A 3 -7.77 12.28 -2.90
C ASP A 3 -6.43 11.72 -2.43
N LEU A 4 -5.56 11.37 -3.40
CA LEU A 4 -4.25 10.80 -3.13
C LEU A 4 -3.38 11.71 -2.26
N ASN A 5 -3.52 13.04 -2.36
CA ASN A 5 -2.77 13.95 -1.52
C ASN A 5 -3.27 13.96 -0.07
N THR A 6 -4.56 13.75 0.16
CA THR A 6 -5.10 13.56 1.52
C THR A 6 -4.56 12.27 2.13
N LEU A 7 -4.57 11.17 1.39
CA LEU A 7 -3.95 9.93 1.87
C LEU A 7 -2.45 10.05 2.09
N ARG A 8 -1.73 10.72 1.19
CA ARG A 8 -0.29 11.01 1.29
C ARG A 8 0.02 11.69 2.63
N ASN A 9 -0.74 12.74 2.95
CA ASN A 9 -0.55 13.46 4.21
C ASN A 9 -0.79 12.55 5.42
N ARG A 10 -1.84 11.73 5.40
CA ARG A 10 -2.14 10.78 6.48
C ARG A 10 -1.06 9.72 6.63
N ALA A 11 -0.64 9.08 5.54
CA ALA A 11 0.40 8.06 5.54
C ALA A 11 1.73 8.61 6.10
N TYR A 12 2.14 9.78 5.62
CA TYR A 12 3.37 10.43 6.06
C TYR A 12 3.32 10.87 7.52
N GLN A 13 2.20 11.45 7.96
CA GLN A 13 2.02 11.83 9.37
C GLN A 13 2.08 10.60 10.27
N ASN A 14 1.37 9.53 9.92
CA ASN A 14 1.41 8.28 10.68
C ASN A 14 2.84 7.71 10.74
N ALA A 15 3.59 7.74 9.63
CA ALA A 15 4.97 7.29 9.61
C ALA A 15 5.88 8.15 10.52
N CYS A 16 5.69 9.47 10.52
CA CYS A 16 6.37 10.39 11.44
C CYS A 16 6.05 10.04 12.90
N ASP A 17 4.78 9.87 13.24
CA ASP A 17 4.32 9.59 14.62
C ASP A 17 4.89 8.27 15.15
N HIS A 18 5.14 7.31 14.26
CA HIS A 18 5.73 6.02 14.58
C HIS A 18 7.27 5.99 14.47
N GLY A 19 7.91 7.14 14.22
CA GLY A 19 9.37 7.31 14.20
C GLY A 19 10.08 6.71 12.98
N PHE A 20 9.37 6.45 11.88
CA PHE A 20 9.97 5.94 10.65
C PHE A 20 10.90 6.97 9.98
N HIS A 21 10.63 8.26 10.21
CA HIS A 21 11.41 9.38 9.67
C HIS A 21 12.33 10.06 10.71
N ASP A 22 12.65 9.37 11.81
CA ASP A 22 13.62 9.84 12.83
C ASP A 22 15.05 10.02 12.27
N ARG A 23 15.31 9.48 11.07
CA ARG A 23 16.56 9.62 10.31
C ARG A 23 16.28 9.90 8.85
N GLU A 24 17.25 10.49 8.17
CA GLU A 24 17.19 10.68 6.72
C GLU A 24 17.22 9.32 5.99
N LEU A 25 16.27 9.12 5.09
CA LEU A 25 16.15 7.94 4.22
C LEU A 25 16.35 8.36 2.77
N SER A 26 17.16 7.62 2.02
CA SER A 26 17.36 7.85 0.59
C SER A 26 16.19 7.32 -0.24
N ASP A 27 16.03 7.82 -1.47
CA ASP A 27 14.97 7.33 -2.37
C ASP A 27 15.08 5.82 -2.63
N ASN A 28 16.30 5.33 -2.84
CA ASN A 28 16.55 3.89 -3.04
C ASN A 28 16.15 3.06 -1.82
N HIS A 29 16.33 3.59 -0.60
CA HIS A 29 15.87 2.90 0.61
C HIS A 29 14.35 2.80 0.62
N CYS A 30 13.65 3.91 0.40
CA CYS A 30 12.18 3.93 0.37
C CYS A 30 11.61 3.03 -0.75
N PHE A 31 12.19 3.08 -1.95
CA PHE A 31 11.77 2.19 -3.03
C PHE A 31 12.02 0.71 -2.73
N MET A 32 13.08 0.38 -1.99
CA MET A 32 13.28 -0.99 -1.55
C MET A 32 12.16 -1.45 -0.60
N LEU A 33 11.65 -0.58 0.28
CA LEU A 33 10.49 -0.89 1.12
C LEU A 33 9.23 -1.14 0.26
N VAL A 34 8.99 -0.31 -0.76
CA VAL A 34 7.88 -0.54 -1.71
C VAL A 34 8.00 -1.90 -2.40
N ILE A 35 9.21 -2.25 -2.86
CA ILE A 35 9.46 -3.53 -3.55
C ILE A 35 9.27 -4.72 -2.61
N THR A 36 9.63 -4.61 -1.32
CA THR A 36 9.44 -5.72 -0.37
C THR A 36 7.96 -5.98 -0.09
N GLU A 37 7.14 -4.95 0.11
CA GLU A 37 5.70 -5.12 0.33
C GLU A 37 5.03 -5.71 -0.95
N LEU A 38 5.46 -5.27 -2.15
CA LEU A 38 4.98 -5.86 -3.40
C LEU A 38 5.44 -7.33 -3.57
N SER A 39 6.59 -7.69 -3.01
CA SER A 39 7.06 -9.08 -2.97
C SER A 39 6.26 -9.92 -1.97
N GLU A 40 5.83 -9.33 -0.85
CA GLU A 40 4.91 -9.96 0.10
C GLU A 40 3.55 -10.22 -0.56
N ALA A 41 3.04 -9.32 -1.41
CA ALA A 41 1.85 -9.57 -2.22
C ALA A 41 2.00 -10.79 -3.14
N VAL A 42 3.17 -10.95 -3.78
CA VAL A 42 3.48 -12.14 -4.59
C VAL A 42 3.52 -13.40 -3.73
N GLU A 43 4.11 -13.35 -2.54
CA GLU A 43 4.13 -14.49 -1.62
C GLU A 43 2.74 -14.85 -1.08
N ALA A 44 1.87 -13.86 -0.85
CA ALA A 44 0.48 -14.07 -0.49
C ALA A 44 -0.31 -14.75 -1.63
N ASP A 45 -0.11 -14.30 -2.88
CA ASP A 45 -0.72 -14.91 -4.08
C ASP A 45 -0.28 -16.36 -4.25
N ARG A 46 1.02 -16.65 -4.10
CA ARG A 46 1.56 -18.02 -4.15
C ARG A 46 0.95 -18.94 -3.09
N LYS A 47 0.57 -18.39 -1.94
CA LYS A 47 -0.09 -19.13 -0.85
C LYS A 47 -1.61 -19.15 -0.97
N GLY A 48 -2.18 -18.45 -1.95
CA GLY A 48 -3.63 -18.30 -2.11
C GLY A 48 -4.30 -17.52 -0.97
N ARG A 49 -3.58 -16.62 -0.29
CA ARG A 49 -4.12 -15.82 0.82
C ARG A 49 -4.90 -14.63 0.27
N ARG A 50 -6.19 -14.58 0.56
CA ARG A 50 -7.11 -13.52 0.15
C ARG A 50 -7.89 -13.02 1.34
N ALA A 51 -8.16 -11.72 1.37
CA ALA A 51 -8.92 -11.11 2.44
C ALA A 51 -10.39 -11.54 2.38
N ASP A 52 -10.98 -11.76 3.54
CA ASP A 52 -12.43 -11.92 3.68
C ASP A 52 -13.06 -10.60 4.15
N LYS A 53 -13.25 -9.70 3.19
CA LYS A 53 -13.87 -8.39 3.43
C LYS A 53 -15.28 -8.51 4.02
N ALA A 54 -16.08 -9.48 3.57
CA ALA A 54 -17.46 -9.63 4.00
C ALA A 54 -17.53 -10.08 5.46
N GLU A 55 -16.72 -11.06 5.86
CA GLU A 55 -16.63 -11.48 7.26
C GLU A 55 -16.05 -10.36 8.13
N PHE A 56 -15.05 -9.63 7.64
CA PHE A 56 -14.46 -8.52 8.38
C PHE A 56 -15.51 -7.45 8.69
N GLU A 57 -16.30 -7.04 7.68
CA GLU A 57 -17.37 -6.05 7.85
C GLU A 57 -18.46 -6.56 8.81
N LEU A 58 -18.76 -7.87 8.81
CA LEU A 58 -19.69 -8.47 9.76
C LEU A 58 -19.18 -8.39 11.21
N VAL A 59 -17.89 -8.69 11.44
CA VAL A 59 -17.27 -8.66 12.77
C VAL A 59 -17.12 -7.23 13.30
N VAL A 60 -16.77 -6.29 12.43
CA VAL A 60 -16.53 -4.89 12.83
C VAL A 60 -17.82 -4.07 12.87
N SER A 61 -18.85 -4.36 12.06
CA SER A 61 -20.13 -3.64 12.12
C SER A 61 -20.86 -3.78 13.46
N SER A 62 -20.50 -4.77 14.27
CA SER A 62 -20.99 -4.94 15.64
C SER A 62 -20.17 -4.20 16.71
N ASN A 63 -19.02 -3.60 16.34
CA ASN A 63 -18.14 -2.80 17.20
C ASN A 63 -17.79 -1.46 16.52
N SER A 64 -18.35 -0.34 16.98
CA SER A 64 -18.18 0.96 16.30
C SER A 64 -16.80 1.60 16.46
N ASP A 65 -15.93 1.05 17.30
CA ASP A 65 -14.62 1.63 17.57
C ASP A 65 -13.52 0.87 16.82
N HIS A 66 -12.92 1.54 15.83
CA HIS A 66 -11.74 1.03 15.13
C HIS A 66 -10.53 0.91 16.05
N MET A 67 -10.54 1.59 17.22
CA MET A 67 -9.55 1.44 18.29
C MET A 67 -9.74 0.20 19.17
N SER A 68 -10.72 -0.65 18.86
CA SER A 68 -11.05 -1.83 19.67
C SER A 68 -10.14 -3.02 19.39
N GLU A 69 -9.93 -3.86 20.41
CA GLU A 69 -9.27 -5.17 20.25
C GLU A 69 -9.96 -6.04 19.20
N ALA A 70 -11.29 -5.91 19.05
CA ALA A 70 -12.06 -6.66 18.06
C ALA A 70 -11.71 -6.26 16.61
N PHE A 71 -11.46 -4.97 16.35
CA PHE A 71 -10.99 -4.52 15.04
C PHE A 71 -9.60 -5.09 14.73
N VAL A 72 -8.67 -5.00 15.70
CA VAL A 72 -7.31 -5.52 15.54
C VAL A 72 -7.34 -7.02 15.26
N ASP A 73 -8.05 -7.81 16.08
CA ASP A 73 -8.19 -9.26 15.89
C ASP A 73 -8.82 -9.61 14.53
N ALA A 74 -9.90 -8.91 14.14
CA ALA A 74 -10.53 -9.10 12.84
C ALA A 74 -9.57 -8.81 11.69
N PHE A 75 -8.79 -7.73 11.78
CA PHE A 75 -7.80 -7.37 10.76
C PHE A 75 -6.72 -8.45 10.66
N GLU A 76 -6.16 -8.87 11.79
CA GLU A 76 -5.10 -9.88 11.82
C GLU A 76 -5.55 -11.24 11.28
N ARG A 77 -6.82 -11.60 11.47
CA ARG A 77 -7.37 -12.89 11.04
C ARG A 77 -7.86 -12.89 9.59
N LEU A 78 -8.45 -11.79 9.13
CA LEU A 78 -9.24 -11.74 7.90
C LEU A 78 -8.62 -10.91 6.77
N VAL A 79 -7.66 -10.05 7.08
CA VAL A 79 -7.08 -9.10 6.11
C VAL A 79 -5.56 -9.19 6.05
N LYS A 80 -4.90 -9.30 7.21
CA LYS A 80 -3.44 -9.25 7.31
C LYS A 80 -2.74 -10.35 6.53
N ASP A 81 -1.61 -10.02 5.91
CA ASP A 81 -0.77 -10.91 5.11
C ASP A 81 -1.50 -11.55 3.90
N THR A 82 -2.54 -10.90 3.36
CA THR A 82 -3.23 -11.29 2.12
C THR A 82 -2.78 -10.42 0.95
N VAL A 83 -3.06 -10.86 -0.29
CA VAL A 83 -2.71 -10.09 -1.50
C VAL A 83 -3.20 -8.65 -1.42
N GLU A 84 -4.44 -8.47 -0.98
CA GLU A 84 -5.09 -7.16 -0.90
C GLU A 84 -4.44 -6.24 0.15
N ASP A 85 -4.04 -6.79 1.30
CA ASP A 85 -3.33 -6.05 2.36
C ASP A 85 -1.94 -5.61 1.91
N GLU A 86 -1.19 -6.49 1.25
CA GLU A 86 0.18 -6.18 0.82
C GLU A 86 0.20 -5.20 -0.36
N LEU A 87 -0.79 -5.24 -1.25
CA LEU A 87 -0.97 -4.19 -2.26
C LEU A 87 -1.37 -2.86 -1.62
N ALA A 88 -2.17 -2.87 -0.56
CA ALA A 88 -2.49 -1.66 0.19
C ALA A 88 -1.25 -1.09 0.90
N ASP A 89 -0.43 -1.90 1.57
CA ASP A 89 0.80 -1.41 2.20
C ASP A 89 1.80 -0.91 1.16
N THR A 90 1.90 -1.56 -0.01
CA THR A 90 2.68 -1.08 -1.16
C THR A 90 2.28 0.36 -1.54
N VAL A 91 0.98 0.65 -1.64
CA VAL A 91 0.50 2.01 -1.93
C VAL A 91 0.79 2.96 -0.75
N ILE A 92 0.58 2.53 0.49
CA ILE A 92 0.87 3.33 1.69
C ILE A 92 2.35 3.72 1.76
N ARG A 93 3.29 2.81 1.43
CA ARG A 93 4.72 3.11 1.33
C ARG A 93 5.01 4.19 0.28
N MET A 94 4.36 4.12 -0.89
CA MET A 94 4.52 5.14 -1.94
C MET A 94 3.92 6.49 -1.53
N LEU A 95 2.78 6.48 -0.82
CA LEU A 95 2.13 7.68 -0.27
C LEU A 95 2.98 8.34 0.82
N ASP A 96 3.53 7.54 1.73
CA ASP A 96 4.46 7.99 2.75
C ASP A 96 5.70 8.64 2.11
N MET A 97 6.32 7.96 1.14
CA MET A 97 7.46 8.50 0.39
C MET A 97 7.12 9.80 -0.34
N ALA A 98 5.94 9.89 -0.96
CA ALA A 98 5.49 11.13 -1.61
C ALA A 98 5.33 12.28 -0.59
N GLY A 99 4.82 11.99 0.61
CA GLY A 99 4.72 12.97 1.69
C GLY A 99 6.09 13.42 2.19
N LEU A 100 7.01 12.48 2.42
CA LEU A 100 8.40 12.73 2.81
C LEU A 100 9.14 13.64 1.81
N ARG A 101 8.79 13.58 0.52
CA ARG A 101 9.38 14.41 -0.54
C ARG A 101 8.55 15.63 -0.93
N GLY A 102 7.38 15.84 -0.34
CA GLY A 102 6.47 16.94 -0.70
C GLY A 102 5.89 16.84 -2.11
N ILE A 103 5.80 15.64 -2.68
CA ILE A 103 5.37 15.38 -4.06
C ILE A 103 3.84 15.49 -4.18
N ASN A 104 3.36 16.18 -5.21
CA ASN A 104 1.94 16.31 -5.51
C ASN A 104 1.45 15.18 -6.42
N LEU A 105 0.50 14.36 -5.95
CA LEU A 105 -0.01 13.19 -6.67
C LEU A 105 -1.22 13.49 -7.59
N ASN A 106 -1.79 14.70 -7.51
CA ASN A 106 -3.00 15.08 -8.25
C ASN A 106 -2.69 15.62 -9.67
N GLY A 107 -1.41 15.71 -10.06
CA GLY A 107 -0.98 16.48 -11.24
C GLY A 107 -0.51 15.71 -12.48
N ILE A 108 -0.28 14.39 -12.39
CA ILE A 108 0.38 13.65 -13.48
C ILE A 108 -0.60 12.77 -14.27
N PHE A 109 -0.54 12.93 -15.60
CA PHE A 109 -1.27 12.14 -16.59
C PHE A 109 -0.50 10.84 -16.90
N ILE A 110 -1.21 9.71 -16.89
CA ILE A 110 -0.64 8.42 -17.29
C ILE A 110 -0.50 8.39 -18.81
N VAL A 111 0.69 8.09 -19.31
CA VAL A 111 0.91 7.91 -20.74
C VAL A 111 0.53 6.49 -21.19
N ALA A 112 0.73 5.47 -20.34
CA ALA A 112 0.26 4.09 -20.58
C ALA A 112 0.20 3.24 -19.28
N TYR A 113 -0.74 2.29 -19.24
CA TYR A 113 -0.75 1.20 -18.25
C TYR A 113 0.10 0.02 -18.76
N ILE A 114 0.99 -0.50 -17.92
CA ILE A 114 1.84 -1.66 -18.27
C ILE A 114 1.28 -2.98 -17.75
N VAL A 115 0.46 -2.92 -16.70
CA VAL A 115 -0.25 -4.08 -16.16
C VAL A 115 -1.28 -4.55 -17.19
N SER A 116 -1.55 -5.86 -17.21
CA SER A 116 -2.47 -6.44 -18.18
C SER A 116 -3.01 -7.78 -17.72
N ARG A 117 -4.28 -8.06 -18.04
CA ARG A 117 -4.92 -9.39 -17.91
C ARG A 117 -4.22 -10.51 -18.70
N LYS A 118 -3.32 -10.18 -19.63
CA LYS A 118 -2.50 -11.17 -20.36
C LYS A 118 -1.29 -11.68 -19.57
N LYS A 119 -0.91 -10.98 -18.50
CA LYS A 119 0.19 -11.34 -17.61
C LYS A 119 -0.37 -12.01 -16.36
N SER A 120 0.38 -12.95 -15.78
CA SER A 120 0.11 -13.46 -14.44
C SER A 120 0.26 -12.37 -13.38
N PHE A 121 -0.22 -12.63 -12.15
CA PHE A 121 -0.10 -11.68 -11.03
C PHE A 121 1.37 -11.31 -10.77
N THR A 122 2.23 -12.33 -10.70
CA THR A 122 3.69 -12.15 -10.51
C THR A 122 4.34 -11.36 -11.64
N GLU A 123 3.97 -11.60 -12.90
CA GLU A 123 4.50 -10.84 -14.04
C GLU A 123 4.04 -9.37 -14.04
N ASN A 124 2.80 -9.10 -13.59
CA ASN A 124 2.33 -7.74 -13.38
C ASN A 124 3.11 -7.04 -12.25
N CYS A 125 3.35 -7.72 -11.13
CA CYS A 125 4.19 -7.18 -10.05
C CYS A 125 5.62 -6.86 -10.53
N TYR A 126 6.23 -7.77 -11.29
CA TYR A 126 7.54 -7.52 -11.91
C TYR A 126 7.52 -6.30 -12.85
N ALA A 127 6.44 -6.13 -13.62
CA ALA A 127 6.28 -4.97 -14.50
C ALA A 127 6.25 -3.66 -13.68
N ILE A 128 5.50 -3.62 -12.58
CA ILE A 128 5.44 -2.46 -11.67
C ILE A 128 6.83 -2.16 -11.08
N ILE A 129 7.57 -3.18 -10.63
CA ILE A 129 8.94 -3.01 -10.12
C ILE A 129 9.84 -2.36 -11.17
N LYS A 130 9.73 -2.77 -12.43
CA LYS A 130 10.54 -2.18 -13.52
C LYS A 130 10.28 -0.68 -13.70
N ASP A 131 9.05 -0.21 -13.49
CA ASP A 131 8.72 1.22 -13.54
C ASP A 131 9.31 1.95 -12.32
N ILE A 132 9.20 1.36 -11.12
CA ILE A 132 9.73 1.93 -9.88
C ILE A 132 11.25 2.17 -9.97
N VAL A 133 12.00 1.22 -10.53
CA VAL A 133 13.48 1.29 -10.61
C VAL A 133 13.99 1.92 -11.91
N ASN A 134 13.13 2.55 -12.70
CA ASN A 134 13.51 3.11 -13.99
C ASN A 134 14.30 4.41 -13.82
N TYR A 135 15.61 4.35 -14.06
CA TYR A 135 16.55 5.48 -13.94
C TYR A 135 16.23 6.68 -14.85
N LYS A 136 15.35 6.52 -15.85
CA LYS A 136 14.95 7.62 -16.73
C LYS A 136 13.85 8.49 -16.16
N TYR A 137 13.15 8.01 -15.13
CA TYR A 137 12.06 8.71 -14.48
C TYR A 137 12.55 9.40 -13.21
N THR A 138 11.98 10.55 -12.94
CA THR A 138 12.09 11.21 -11.63
C THR A 138 11.34 10.40 -10.57
N THR A 139 11.70 10.61 -9.31
CA THR A 139 11.00 9.98 -8.17
C THR A 139 9.49 10.25 -8.20
N GLU A 140 9.09 11.48 -8.56
CA GLU A 140 7.69 11.86 -8.71
C GLU A 140 6.98 11.09 -9.83
N GLU A 141 7.60 10.91 -10.98
CA GLU A 141 7.06 10.09 -12.08
C GLU A 141 6.94 8.63 -11.67
N CYS A 142 7.98 8.05 -11.06
CA CYS A 142 7.96 6.67 -10.57
C CYS A 142 6.78 6.42 -9.61
N LEU A 143 6.61 7.29 -8.61
CA LEU A 143 5.52 7.16 -7.63
C LEU A 143 4.15 7.32 -8.28
N ASN A 144 3.97 8.34 -9.13
CA ASN A 144 2.71 8.57 -9.80
C ASN A 144 2.32 7.38 -10.68
N TYR A 145 3.25 6.87 -11.50
CA TYR A 145 2.98 5.70 -12.35
C TYR A 145 2.71 4.45 -11.52
N ALA A 146 3.59 4.10 -10.58
CA ALA A 146 3.48 2.86 -9.81
C ALA A 146 2.18 2.78 -9.00
N ILE A 147 1.76 3.86 -8.32
CA ILE A 147 0.48 3.90 -7.60
C ILE A 147 -0.67 3.51 -8.53
N ARG A 148 -0.74 4.11 -9.71
CA ARG A 148 -1.81 3.87 -10.67
C ARG A 148 -1.76 2.47 -11.28
N GLN A 149 -0.57 1.91 -11.52
CA GLN A 149 -0.45 0.52 -11.95
C GLN A 149 -0.95 -0.46 -10.87
N VAL A 150 -0.73 -0.18 -9.59
CA VAL A 150 -1.24 -1.01 -8.48
C VAL A 150 -2.76 -0.94 -8.40
N PHE A 151 -3.36 0.25 -8.55
CA PHE A 151 -4.83 0.39 -8.64
C PHE A 151 -5.41 -0.37 -9.83
N GLU A 152 -4.86 -0.22 -11.03
CA GLU A 152 -5.31 -0.95 -12.22
C GLU A 152 -5.14 -2.47 -12.05
N LEU A 153 -4.04 -2.92 -11.42
CA LEU A 153 -3.87 -4.32 -11.08
C LEU A 153 -4.94 -4.81 -10.11
N ALA A 154 -5.30 -4.02 -9.10
CA ALA A 154 -6.37 -4.37 -8.18
C ALA A 154 -7.73 -4.50 -8.89
N GLU A 155 -8.04 -3.59 -9.81
CA GLU A 155 -9.24 -3.66 -10.64
C GLU A 155 -9.28 -4.92 -11.50
N PHE A 156 -8.15 -5.41 -12.02
CA PHE A 156 -8.13 -6.66 -12.79
C PHE A 156 -8.53 -7.89 -11.99
N TYR A 157 -8.26 -7.89 -10.69
CA TYR A 157 -8.52 -9.00 -9.79
C TYR A 157 -9.75 -8.76 -8.91
N ASP A 158 -10.56 -7.75 -9.25
CA ASP A 158 -11.80 -7.38 -8.54
C ASP A 158 -11.57 -7.10 -7.03
N MET A 159 -10.44 -6.46 -6.71
CA MET A 159 -10.03 -6.14 -5.33
C MET A 159 -10.38 -4.68 -5.00
N ASP A 160 -11.07 -4.45 -3.89
CA ASP A 160 -11.43 -3.10 -3.40
C ASP A 160 -10.24 -2.46 -2.67
N LEU A 161 -9.24 -2.03 -3.45
CA LEU A 161 -7.99 -1.51 -2.90
C LEU A 161 -8.19 -0.23 -2.07
N GLU A 162 -9.15 0.61 -2.43
CA GLU A 162 -9.50 1.82 -1.65
C GLU A 162 -9.91 1.44 -0.22
N TRP A 163 -10.75 0.41 -0.07
CA TRP A 163 -11.15 -0.11 1.23
C TRP A 163 -9.98 -0.71 2.02
N HIS A 164 -9.11 -1.48 1.36
CA HIS A 164 -7.95 -2.09 2.01
C HIS A 164 -6.93 -1.06 2.51
N ILE A 165 -6.67 -0.01 1.73
CA ILE A 165 -5.83 1.12 2.15
C ILE A 165 -6.40 1.77 3.41
N GLU A 166 -7.71 2.04 3.43
CA GLU A 166 -8.36 2.67 4.59
C GLU A 166 -8.25 1.80 5.85
N GLN A 167 -8.52 0.50 5.76
CA GLN A 167 -8.41 -0.39 6.93
C GLN A 167 -6.96 -0.58 7.38
N LYS A 168 -6.01 -0.70 6.44
CA LYS A 168 -4.58 -0.83 6.77
C LYS A 168 -4.04 0.44 7.42
N MET A 169 -4.46 1.63 6.99
CA MET A 169 -4.09 2.88 7.67
C MET A 169 -4.62 2.93 9.11
N LYS A 170 -5.90 2.57 9.34
CA LYS A 170 -6.46 2.46 10.71
C LYS A 170 -5.71 1.43 11.55
N TYR A 171 -5.41 0.26 11.00
CA TYR A 171 -4.63 -0.77 11.69
C TYR A 171 -3.23 -0.26 12.06
N ASN A 172 -2.57 0.45 11.14
CA ASN A 172 -1.24 1.01 11.37
C ASN A 172 -1.22 2.10 12.47
N GLU A 173 -2.32 2.83 12.69
CA GLU A 173 -2.45 3.82 13.79
C GLU A 173 -2.38 3.16 15.20
N HIS A 174 -2.63 1.86 15.32
CA HIS A 174 -2.57 1.11 16.59
C HIS A 174 -1.17 0.62 16.95
N ARG A 175 -0.25 0.65 15.99
CA ARG A 175 1.00 -0.08 16.10
C ARG A 175 1.96 0.68 17.01
N GLY A 176 2.84 -0.07 17.68
CA GLY A 176 3.94 0.56 18.42
C GLY A 176 4.97 1.23 17.50
N LYS A 177 5.95 1.91 18.08
CA LYS A 177 7.07 2.54 17.36
C LYS A 177 7.67 1.60 16.28
N MET A 178 7.82 2.11 15.06
CA MET A 178 8.28 1.40 13.85
C MET A 178 7.58 0.05 13.59
N HIS A 179 6.43 -0.18 14.21
CA HIS A 179 5.69 -1.44 14.16
C HIS A 179 6.52 -2.67 14.58
N GLY A 180 7.56 -2.47 15.40
CA GLY A 180 8.52 -3.52 15.77
C GLY A 180 9.56 -3.85 14.69
N LYS A 181 9.59 -3.14 13.57
CA LYS A 181 10.63 -3.22 12.53
C LYS A 181 11.82 -2.31 12.89
N LYS A 182 12.97 -2.52 12.23
CA LYS A 182 14.22 -1.74 12.43
C LYS A 182 14.17 -0.37 11.74
N TYR A 183 13.38 -0.30 10.67
CA TYR A 183 13.04 0.81 9.80
C TYR A 183 11.73 0.42 9.11
#